data_AF-A0AAN8AS58-F1
#
_entry.id   AF-A0AAN8AS58-F1
#
_cell.length_a   1.000
_cell.length_b   1.000
_cell.length_c   1.000
_cell.angle_alpha   90.00
_cell.angle_beta   90.00
_cell.angle_gamma   90.00
#
_symmetry.space_group_name_H-M   'P 1'
#
loop_
_entity.id
_entity.type
_entity.pdbx_description
1 polymer ?
#
loop_
_entity_poly.entity_id
_entity_poly.type
_entity_poly.pdbx_seq_one_letter_code
_entity_poly.pdbx_strand_id
1 'polypeptide(L)' 'MKLVKSNWRSRLSTTGLCDLLVIQLSSPSIEDFDPNPAVQLWHQDSIRSRRPDFMEGKRKTKECASDTSEFDSDE' A
#
# COMPACT_ATOMS: atom_id res chain seq x y z
N MET A 1 33.91 -10.12 11.07
CA MET A 1 32.60 -10.68 11.48
C MET A 1 32.39 -10.62 13.01
N LYS A 2 32.56 -9.46 13.65
CA LYS A 2 32.30 -9.29 15.10
C LYS A 2 30.89 -8.74 15.41
N LEU A 3 30.10 -8.43 14.38
CA LEU A 3 28.82 -7.74 14.51
C LEU A 3 27.63 -8.71 14.66
N VAL A 4 27.65 -9.85 13.95
CA VAL A 4 26.49 -10.76 13.90
C VAL A 4 26.57 -11.89 14.93
N LYS A 5 27.79 -12.24 15.38
CA LYS A 5 28.02 -13.21 16.45
C LYS A 5 28.48 -12.48 17.71
N SER A 6 27.87 -12.87 18.83
CA SER A 6 28.32 -12.68 20.22
C SER A 6 27.98 -11.37 20.92
N ASN A 7 26.69 -11.02 20.98
CA ASN A 7 26.19 -10.42 22.21
C ASN A 7 25.46 -11.52 23.00
N TRP A 8 25.97 -11.84 24.19
CA TRP A 8 25.42 -12.89 25.06
C TRP A 8 23.98 -12.62 25.50
N ARG A 9 23.51 -11.37 25.37
CA ARG A 9 22.14 -10.94 25.68
C ARG A 9 21.21 -10.97 24.46
N SER A 10 21.74 -11.21 23.26
CA SER A 10 20.96 -11.18 22.02
C SER A 10 20.38 -12.57 21.73
N ARG A 11 19.13 -12.78 22.13
CA ARG A 11 18.32 -13.91 21.62
C ARG A 11 17.76 -13.53 20.25
N LEU A 12 18.63 -13.46 19.25
CA LEU A 12 18.18 -13.35 17.85
C LEU A 12 17.51 -14.66 17.47
N SER A 13 16.31 -14.57 16.88
CA SER A 13 15.70 -15.73 16.22
C SER A 13 16.60 -16.19 15.08
N THR A 14 16.53 -17.48 14.72
CA THR A 14 17.26 -18.03 13.58
C THR A 14 17.00 -17.22 12.30
N THR A 15 15.77 -16.78 12.11
CA THR A 15 15.37 -15.90 11.00
C THR A 15 16.14 -14.58 11.00
N GLY A 16 16.13 -13.86 12.13
CA GLY A 16 16.84 -12.58 12.23
C GLY A 16 18.36 -12.72 12.08
N LEU A 17 18.94 -13.85 12.51
CA LEU A 17 20.36 -14.13 12.30
C LEU A 17 20.66 -14.34 10.80
N CYS A 18 19.85 -15.15 10.12
CA CYS A 18 19.97 -15.38 8.68
C CYS A 18 19.85 -14.07 7.89
N ASP A 19 18.85 -13.25 8.22
CA ASP A 19 18.65 -11.95 7.54
C ASP A 19 19.86 -11.03 7.72
N LEU A 20 20.41 -10.93 8.93
CA LEU A 20 21.61 -10.13 9.20
C LEU A 20 22.85 -10.64 8.47
N LEU A 21 23.02 -11.96 8.37
CA LEU A 21 24.10 -12.56 7.59
C LEU A 21 23.95 -12.27 6.10
N VAL A 22 22.74 -12.39 5.56
CA VAL A 22 22.46 -12.08 4.16
C VAL A 22 22.80 -10.63 3.90
N ILE A 23 22.27 -9.69 4.70
CA ILE A 23 22.58 -8.26 4.58
C ILE A 23 24.09 -8.05 4.58
N GLN A 24 24.82 -8.62 5.54
CA GLN A 24 26.26 -8.41 5.63
C GLN A 24 27.07 -8.98 4.46
N LEU A 25 26.59 -10.05 3.81
CA LEU A 25 27.28 -10.69 2.69
C LEU A 25 26.87 -10.12 1.33
N SER A 26 25.63 -9.65 1.20
CA SER A 26 25.08 -9.18 -0.08
C SER A 26 25.01 -7.66 -0.20
N SER A 27 25.09 -6.90 0.89
CA SER A 27 25.07 -5.44 0.83
C SER A 27 26.43 -4.90 0.38
N PRO A 28 26.45 -3.85 -0.46
CA PRO A 28 27.67 -3.12 -0.76
C PRO A 28 28.26 -2.45 0.50
N SER A 29 29.47 -1.90 0.38
CA SER A 29 30.06 -1.08 1.44
C SER A 29 29.17 0.14 1.72
N ILE A 30 29.29 0.74 2.90
CA ILE A 30 28.46 1.90 3.26
C ILE A 30 28.76 3.12 2.40
N GLU A 31 29.99 3.21 1.87
CA GLU A 31 30.44 4.29 0.99
C GLU A 31 29.81 4.16 -0.41
N ASP A 32 29.56 2.92 -0.84
CA ASP A 32 28.99 2.59 -2.16
C ASP A 32 27.48 2.32 -2.12
N PHE A 33 26.85 2.47 -0.95
CA PHE A 33 25.44 2.17 -0.77
C PHE A 33 24.56 3.25 -1.39
N ASP A 34 23.81 2.91 -2.44
CA ASP A 34 22.80 3.78 -3.04
C ASP A 34 21.42 3.57 -2.38
N PRO A 35 20.85 4.57 -1.69
CA PRO A 35 19.52 4.46 -1.09
C PRO A 35 18.38 4.66 -2.11
N ASN A 36 18.63 5.19 -3.30
CA ASN A 36 17.58 5.54 -4.26
C ASN A 36 16.65 4.37 -4.65
N PRO A 37 17.13 3.13 -4.85
CA PRO A 37 16.26 2.00 -5.18
C PRO A 37 15.22 1.73 -4.07
N ALA A 38 15.63 1.79 -2.80
CA ALA A 38 14.73 1.59 -1.66
C ALA A 38 13.69 2.72 -1.56
N VAL A 39 14.14 3.96 -1.76
CA VAL A 39 13.27 5.15 -1.77
C VAL A 39 12.21 5.02 -2.88
N GLN A 40 12.62 4.65 -4.10
CA GLN A 40 11.69 4.45 -5.22
C GLN A 40 10.65 3.36 -4.93
N LEU A 41 11.06 2.25 -4.32
CA LEU A 41 10.15 1.18 -3.91
C LEU A 41 9.09 1.70 -2.93
N TRP A 42 9.50 2.44 -1.90
CA TRP A 42 8.56 3.03 -0.94
C TRP A 42 7.63 4.05 -1.58
N HIS A 43 8.12 4.83 -2.54
CA HIS A 43 7.29 5.76 -3.30
C HIS A 43 6.25 5.03 -4.13
N GLN A 44 6.62 3.95 -4.83
CA GLN A 44 5.68 3.14 -5.63
C GLN A 44 4.59 2.53 -4.74
N ASP A 45 4.97 1.97 -3.58
CA ASP A 45 4.01 1.40 -2.62
C ASP A 45 3.13 2.44 -1.91
N SER A 46 3.55 3.71 -1.93
CA SER A 46 2.81 4.85 -1.40
C SER A 46 1.80 5.41 -2.42
N ILE A 47 1.95 5.10 -3.72
CA ILE A 47 0.94 5.36 -4.75
C ILE A 47 -0.17 4.30 -4.63
N ARG A 48 -0.82 4.28 -3.46
CA ARG A 48 -2.12 3.64 -3.30
C ARG A 48 -3.17 4.68 -3.64
N SER A 49 -4.29 4.26 -4.23
CA SER A 49 -5.42 5.16 -4.43
C SER A 49 -5.80 5.73 -3.06
N ARG A 50 -5.64 7.05 -2.89
CA ARG A 50 -6.03 7.75 -1.66
C ARG A 50 -7.53 7.64 -1.37
N ARG A 51 -8.31 7.12 -2.32
CA ARG A 51 -9.71 6.79 -2.15
C ARG A 51 -9.87 5.28 -2.13
N PRO A 52 -10.65 4.74 -1.16
CA PRO A 52 -11.38 3.51 -1.41
C PRO A 52 -12.07 3.68 -2.76
N ASP A 53 -11.98 2.67 -3.63
CA ASP A 53 -12.77 2.66 -4.86
C ASP A 53 -14.21 2.96 -4.44
N PHE A 54 -14.67 4.18 -4.72
CA PHE A 54 -16.03 4.57 -4.43
C PHE A 54 -16.84 3.73 -5.40
N MET A 55 -17.28 2.56 -4.92
CA MET A 55 -18.27 1.73 -5.57
C MET A 55 -19.48 2.61 -5.71
N GLU A 56 -19.53 3.37 -6.80
CA GLU A 56 -20.62 4.25 -7.15
C GLU A 56 -21.82 3.34 -7.19
N GLY A 57 -22.64 3.45 -6.13
CA GLY A 57 -23.67 2.49 -5.82
C GLY A 57 -24.46 2.21 -7.09
N LYS A 58 -24.72 0.93 -7.36
CA LYS A 58 -25.70 0.48 -8.35
C LYS A 58 -27.02 1.21 -8.08
N ARG A 59 -27.17 2.43 -8.62
CA ARG A 59 -28.41 3.17 -8.64
C ARG A 59 -29.25 2.42 -9.66
N LYS A 60 -30.02 1.45 -9.16
CA LYS A 60 -31.08 0.81 -9.94
C LYS A 60 -32.00 1.93 -10.39
N THR A 61 -31.96 2.26 -11.68
CA THR A 61 -32.97 3.08 -12.34
C THR A 61 -34.33 2.47 -12.00
N LYS A 62 -35.10 3.14 -11.15
CA LYS A 62 -36.53 2.87 -11.03
C LYS A 62 -37.22 3.78 -12.03
N GLU A 63 -37.50 3.24 -13.21
CA GLU A 63 -38.67 3.64 -13.99
C GLU A 63 -39.91 3.42 -13.12
N CYS A 64 -40.65 4.49 -12.83
CA CYS A 64 -42.09 4.48 -12.60
C CYS A 64 -42.57 5.78 -13.25
N ALA A 65 -42.97 5.69 -14.52
CA ALA A 65 -44.37 5.54 -14.92
C ALA A 65 -45.04 6.91 -14.94
N SER A 66 -45.18 7.40 -16.17
CA SER A 66 -46.07 8.48 -16.57
C SER A 66 -47.44 8.31 -15.92
N ASP A 67 -47.89 9.31 -15.17
CA ASP A 67 -49.32 9.52 -14.96
C ASP A 67 -49.66 10.85 -15.60
N THR A 68 -50.38 10.74 -16.71
CA THR A 68 -51.07 11.84 -17.38
C THR A 68 -52.36 12.11 -16.63
N SER A 69 -52.53 13.31 -16.07
CA SER A 69 -53.85 13.86 -15.72
C SER A 69 -53.76 15.39 -15.76
N GLU A 70 -54.21 16.03 -16.85
CA GLU A 70 -55.58 16.56 -17.07
C GLU A 70 -55.74 18.00 -16.54
N PHE A 71 -55.72 18.94 -17.47
CA PHE A 71 -56.59 20.13 -17.63
C PHE A 71 -57.12 20.84 -16.37
N ASP A 72 -56.76 22.11 -16.20
CA ASP A 72 -57.78 23.17 -16.11
C ASP A 72 -57.18 24.54 -16.48
N SER A 73 -57.83 25.20 -17.43
CA SER A 73 -57.56 26.59 -17.84
C SER A 73 -58.60 27.45 -17.15
N ASP A 74 -58.18 28.48 -16.42
CA ASP A 74 -59.10 29.51 -15.91
C ASP A 74 -58.71 30.89 -16.46
N GLU A 75 -59.76 31.61 -16.79
CA GLU A 75 -59.93 32.78 -17.66
C GLU A 75 -59.36 34.10 -17.10
#